data_AF-A0A833Y4I0-F1
#
_entry.id   AF-A0A833Y4I0-F1
#
_cell.length_a   1.000
_cell.length_b   1.000
_cell.length_c   1.000
_cell.angle_alpha   90.00
_cell.angle_beta   90.00
_cell.angle_gamma   90.00
#
_symmetry.space_group_name_H-M   'P 1'
#
loop_
_entity.id
_entity.type
_entity.pdbx_description
1 polymer ?
#
loop_
_entity_poly.entity_id
_entity_poly.type
_entity_poly.pdbx_seq_one_letter_code
_entity_poly.pdbx_strand_id
1 'polypeptide(L)'
;MLCSRLLCACLWLVTGYAHDDDWIDPTDMLNYDAASGTMRKPQVNYGLSERKEVSPDLSYAQELSECYSRLDSVTHKVRFFFIHELYIIYNMLSHSVFLFANIIFVSIYCTICVHLTIEQGGI
;
A
#
# COMPACT_ATOMS: atom_id res chain seq x y z
N MET A 1 15.62 16.41 -4.40
CA MET A 1 15.05 15.50 -3.37
C MET A 1 13.71 14.87 -3.77
N LEU A 2 13.09 15.24 -4.90
CA LEU A 2 11.90 14.57 -5.44
C LEU A 2 12.25 13.28 -6.19
N CYS A 3 13.37 13.27 -6.92
CA CYS A 3 13.80 12.10 -7.69
C CYS A 3 14.07 10.85 -6.83
N SER A 4 14.62 10.99 -5.62
CA SER A 4 14.84 9.84 -4.74
C SER A 4 13.53 9.23 -4.23
N ARG A 5 12.51 10.06 -3.98
CA ARG A 5 11.17 9.61 -3.58
C ARG A 5 10.43 8.92 -4.73
N LEU A 6 10.55 9.48 -5.95
CA LEU A 6 10.01 8.86 -7.16
C LEU A 6 10.68 7.52 -7.46
N LEU A 7 12.02 7.44 -7.36
CA LEU A 7 12.75 6.19 -7.54
C LEU A 7 12.38 5.14 -6.48
N CYS A 8 12.15 5.55 -5.23
CA CYS A 8 11.69 4.65 -4.17
C CYS A 8 10.30 4.07 -4.48
N ALA A 9 9.35 4.91 -4.92
CA ALA A 9 8.02 4.45 -5.31
C ALA A 9 8.07 3.55 -6.55
N CYS A 10 8.90 3.86 -7.55
CA CYS A 10 9.11 3.02 -8.73
C CYS A 10 9.72 1.66 -8.38
N LEU A 11 10.70 1.62 -7.47
CA LEU A 11 11.30 0.35 -7.02
C LEU A 11 10.29 -0.54 -6.30
N TRP A 12 9.42 0.03 -5.46
CA TRP A 12 8.31 -0.69 -4.82
C TRP A 12 7.29 -1.25 -5.82
N LEU A 13 6.98 -0.49 -6.88
CA LEU A 13 6.09 -0.95 -7.95
C LEU A 13 6.73 -2.07 -8.79
N VAL A 14 8.04 -2.00 -9.03
CA VAL A 14 8.79 -3.03 -9.79
C VAL A 14 8.93 -4.31 -8.98
N THR A 15 9.09 -4.26 -7.66
CA THR A 15 9.11 -5.47 -6.80
C THR A 15 7.78 -6.20 -6.73
N GLY A 16 6.65 -5.52 -7.00
CA GLY A 16 5.34 -6.17 -7.11
C GLY A 16 5.03 -6.73 -8.50
N TYR A 17 5.86 -6.41 -9.50
CA TYR A 17 5.71 -6.87 -10.89
C TYR A 17 6.73 -7.98 -11.25
N ALA A 18 7.63 -8.31 -10.31
CA ALA A 18 8.56 -9.41 -10.46
C ALA A 18 7.83 -10.73 -10.20
N HIS A 19 7.28 -11.23 -11.30
CA HIS A 19 6.82 -12.60 -11.51
C HIS A 19 5.61 -13.01 -10.65
N ASP A 20 4.63 -13.62 -11.32
CA ASP A 20 3.83 -14.67 -10.72
C ASP A 20 4.80 -15.78 -10.27
N ASP A 21 5.51 -15.54 -9.18
CA ASP A 21 6.13 -16.59 -8.39
C ASP A 21 4.95 -17.36 -7.83
N ASP A 22 4.45 -18.30 -8.65
CA ASP A 22 3.46 -19.30 -8.33
C ASP A 22 3.99 -20.01 -7.07
N TRP A 23 3.64 -19.46 -5.92
CA TRP A 23 4.08 -19.97 -4.65
C TRP A 23 3.59 -21.41 -4.60
N ILE A 24 4.51 -22.35 -4.67
CA ILE A 24 4.19 -23.76 -4.57
C ILE A 24 3.86 -24.00 -3.10
N ASP A 25 2.63 -24.44 -2.82
CA ASP A 25 2.26 -24.92 -1.50
C ASP A 25 3.27 -26.03 -1.12
N PRO A 26 3.91 -25.98 0.06
CA PRO A 26 4.81 -27.04 0.50
C PRO A 26 4.21 -28.46 0.39
N THR A 27 2.89 -28.57 0.42
CA THR A 27 2.14 -29.82 0.20
C THR A 27 2.24 -30.34 -1.24
N ASP A 28 2.29 -29.44 -2.22
CA ASP A 28 2.42 -29.80 -3.64
C ASP A 28 3.81 -30.36 -3.94
N MET A 29 4.84 -29.87 -3.24
CA MET A 29 6.21 -30.40 -3.36
C MET A 29 6.33 -31.85 -2.87
N LEU A 30 5.54 -32.26 -1.87
CA LEU A 30 5.46 -33.67 -1.43
C LEU A 30 4.71 -34.55 -2.43
N ASN A 31 3.80 -33.98 -3.22
CA ASN A 31 3.06 -34.69 -4.26
C ASN A 31 3.72 -34.58 -5.64
N TYR A 32 4.82 -33.85 -5.77
CA TYR A 32 5.54 -33.70 -7.03
C TYR A 32 6.40 -34.93 -7.31
N ASP A 33 6.14 -35.60 -8.44
CA ASP A 33 6.93 -36.74 -8.86
C ASP A 33 8.01 -36.30 -9.86
N ALA A 34 9.24 -36.19 -9.37
CA ALA A 34 10.40 -35.75 -10.15
C ALA A 34 10.71 -36.67 -11.36
N ALA A 35 10.30 -37.94 -11.34
CA ALA A 35 10.52 -38.86 -12.46
C ALA A 35 9.52 -38.64 -13.61
N SER A 36 8.35 -38.08 -13.33
CA SER A 36 7.29 -37.83 -14.32
C SER A 36 7.06 -36.34 -14.62
N GLY A 37 7.61 -35.45 -13.79
CA GLY A 37 7.47 -34.00 -13.95
C GLY A 37 6.06 -33.48 -13.69
N THR A 38 5.20 -34.27 -13.05
CA THR A 38 3.79 -33.95 -12.82
C THR A 38 3.38 -34.19 -11.36
N MET A 39 2.35 -33.46 -10.93
CA MET A 39 1.80 -33.52 -9.58
C MET A 39 0.91 -34.75 -9.43
N ARG A 40 1.21 -35.62 -8.47
CA ARG A 40 0.38 -36.79 -8.15
C ARG A 40 -0.97 -36.29 -7.66
N LYS A 41 -2.05 -36.70 -8.34
CA LYS A 41 -3.41 -36.39 -7.89
C LYS A 41 -3.66 -37.12 -6.56
N PRO A 42 -4.17 -36.43 -5.52
CA PRO A 42 -4.48 -37.09 -4.27
C PRO A 42 -5.53 -38.17 -4.53
N GLN A 43 -5.16 -39.43 -4.30
CA GLN A 43 -6.11 -40.53 -4.25
C GLN A 43 -6.90 -40.36 -2.96
N VAL A 44 -8.05 -39.70 -3.06
CA VAL A 44 -9.01 -39.56 -1.96
C VAL A 44 -9.63 -40.94 -1.70
N ASN A 45 -8.89 -41.79 -1.01
CA ASN A 45 -9.45 -42.89 -0.24
C ASN A 45 -9.59 -42.37 1.18
N TYR A 46 -10.80 -41.90 1.53
CA TYR A 46 -11.23 -41.76 2.93
C TYR A 46 -11.31 -43.16 3.55
N GLY A 47 -10.15 -43.75 3.84
CA GLY A 47 -10.01 -45.04 4.50
C GLY A 47 -9.32 -44.84 5.83
N LEU A 48 -10.10 -44.84 6.91
CA LEU A 48 -9.75 -45.30 8.25
C LEU A 48 -8.24 -45.46 8.50
N SER A 49 -7.57 -44.37 8.83
CA SER A 49 -6.25 -44.42 9.45
C SER A 49 -6.26 -43.39 10.56
N GLU A 50 -6.14 -43.89 11.80
CA GLU A 50 -6.07 -43.14 13.05
C GLU A 50 -5.16 -41.91 12.90
N ARG A 51 -5.77 -40.74 12.68
CA ARG A 51 -5.15 -39.51 13.17
C ARG A 51 -5.28 -39.56 14.67
N LYS A 52 -4.22 -40.05 15.30
CA LYS A 52 -3.86 -39.72 16.68
C LYS A 52 -3.97 -38.19 16.78
N GLU A 53 -5.06 -37.71 17.38
CA GLU A 53 -5.23 -36.31 17.71
C GLU A 53 -4.08 -35.93 18.64
N VAL A 54 -3.05 -35.32 18.08
CA VAL A 54 -2.09 -34.55 18.87
C VAL A 54 -2.80 -33.25 19.20
N SER A 55 -3.30 -33.19 20.43
CA SER A 55 -3.81 -31.98 21.08
C SER A 55 -2.92 -30.78 20.73
N PRO A 56 -3.47 -29.65 20.23
CA PRO A 56 -2.68 -28.45 20.00
C PRO A 56 -2.24 -27.89 21.35
N ASP A 57 -0.94 -27.96 21.61
CA ASP A 57 -0.30 -27.44 22.82
C ASP A 57 -0.59 -25.94 22.98
N LEU A 58 -0.94 -25.53 24.22
CA LEU A 58 -1.14 -24.13 24.63
C LEU A 58 0.00 -23.20 24.15
N SER A 59 1.22 -23.72 24.00
CA SER A 59 2.39 -22.97 23.56
C SER A 59 2.24 -22.41 22.15
N TYR A 60 1.70 -23.18 21.20
CA TYR A 60 1.53 -22.76 19.81
C TYR A 60 0.49 -21.63 19.69
N ALA A 61 -0.60 -21.72 20.45
CA ALA A 61 -1.62 -20.67 20.51
C ALA A 61 -1.05 -19.37 21.11
N GLN A 62 -0.19 -19.47 22.12
CA GLN A 62 0.45 -18.32 22.75
C GLN A 62 1.46 -17.64 21.82
N GLU A 63 2.30 -18.41 21.13
CA GLU A 63 3.26 -17.88 20.14
C GLU A 63 2.54 -17.17 18.98
N LEU A 64 1.43 -17.73 18.48
CA LEU A 64 0.62 -17.08 17.47
C LEU A 64 0.02 -15.76 17.99
N SER A 65 -0.50 -15.74 19.22
CA SER A 65 -1.06 -14.51 19.80
C SER A 65 -0.02 -13.38 19.92
N GLU A 66 1.22 -13.73 20.29
CA GLU A 66 2.31 -12.77 20.36
C GLU A 66 2.66 -12.26 18.96
N CYS A 67 2.72 -13.16 17.96
CA CYS A 67 2.96 -12.79 16.57
C CYS A 67 1.89 -11.81 16.04
N TYR A 68 0.60 -12.06 16.31
CA TYR A 68 -0.49 -11.16 15.92
C TYR A 68 -0.39 -9.80 16.63
N SER A 69 -0.02 -9.77 17.91
CA SER A 69 0.16 -8.50 18.64
C SER A 69 1.30 -7.65 18.07
N ARG A 70 2.40 -8.29 17.63
CA ARG A 70 3.52 -7.61 16.98
C ARG A 70 3.13 -7.12 15.60
N LEU A 71 2.38 -7.91 14.83
CA LEU A 71 1.84 -7.51 13.54
C LEU A 71 0.91 -6.30 13.66
N ASP A 72 0.03 -6.29 14.66
CA ASP A 72 -0.88 -5.17 14.90
C ASP A 72 -0.12 -3.90 15.31
N SER A 73 0.90 -4.03 16.17
CA SER A 73 1.79 -2.92 16.53
C SER A 73 2.50 -2.31 15.31
N VAL A 74 3.03 -3.15 14.41
CA VAL A 74 3.68 -2.70 13.18
C VAL A 74 2.67 -2.05 12.24
N THR A 75 1.50 -2.67 12.05
CA THR A 75 0.43 -2.16 11.19
C THR A 75 -0.07 -0.80 11.68
N HIS A 76 -0.25 -0.64 12.99
CA HIS A 76 -0.64 0.62 13.59
C HIS A 76 0.40 1.72 13.35
N LYS A 77 1.70 1.42 13.53
CA LYS A 77 2.79 2.37 13.27
C LYS A 77 2.84 2.78 11.80
N VAL A 78 2.70 1.82 10.88
CA VAL A 78 2.66 2.07 9.44
C VAL A 78 1.46 2.95 9.09
N ARG A 79 0.27 2.60 9.57
CA ARG A 79 -0.96 3.39 9.35
C ARG A 79 -0.81 4.83 9.86
N PHE A 80 -0.27 5.00 11.07
CA PHE A 80 -0.05 6.32 11.65
C PHE A 80 0.92 7.17 10.81
N PHE A 81 2.02 6.57 10.33
CA PHE A 81 2.98 7.24 9.45
C PHE A 81 2.33 7.68 8.13
N PHE A 82 1.56 6.80 7.48
CA PHE A 82 0.86 7.14 6.24
C PHE A 82 -0.19 8.24 6.43
N ILE A 83 -0.98 8.20 7.50
CA ILE A 83 -1.98 9.24 7.79
C ILE A 83 -1.31 10.59 8.04
N HIS A 84 -0.19 10.62 8.77
CA HIS A 84 0.54 11.84 9.03
C HIS A 84 1.13 12.45 7.76
N GLU A 85 1.75 11.65 6.90
CA GLU A 85 2.25 12.11 5.59
C GLU A 85 1.11 12.62 4.70
N LEU A 86 -0.03 11.91 4.65
CA LEU A 86 -1.21 12.36 3.91
C LEU A 86 -1.77 13.69 4.46
N TYR A 87 -1.78 13.87 5.77
CA TYR A 87 -2.21 15.12 6.40
C TYR A 87 -1.29 16.29 6.05
N ILE A 88 0.04 16.07 6.06
CA ILE A 88 1.02 17.08 5.62
C ILE A 88 0.78 17.44 4.16
N ILE A 89 0.64 16.44 3.28
CA ILE A 89 0.39 16.67 1.85
C ILE A 89 -0.91 17.46 1.66
N TYR A 90 -1.98 17.07 2.33
CA TYR A 90 -3.26 17.77 2.26
C TYR A 90 -3.15 19.23 2.71
N ASN A 91 -2.48 19.49 3.83
CA ASN A 91 -2.30 20.85 4.34
C ASN A 91 -1.44 21.71 3.40
N MET A 92 -0.35 21.15 2.88
CA MET A 92 0.52 21.82 1.89
C MET A 92 -0.23 22.12 0.58
N LEU A 93 -1.06 21.18 0.12
CA LEU A 93 -1.88 21.37 -1.07
C LEU A 93 -2.97 22.42 -0.83
N SER A 94 -3.64 22.39 0.33
CA SER A 94 -4.65 23.38 0.70
C SER A 94 -4.08 24.80 0.79
N HIS A 95 -2.92 24.96 1.44
CA HIS A 95 -2.27 26.26 1.57
C HIS A 95 -1.80 26.78 0.21
N SER A 96 -1.21 25.93 -0.63
CA SER A 96 -0.80 26.34 -1.98
C SER A 96 -1.99 26.76 -2.84
N VAL A 97 -3.08 25.98 -2.86
CA VAL A 97 -4.32 26.33 -3.57
C VAL A 97 -4.90 27.67 -3.07
N PHE A 98 -4.94 27.90 -1.76
CA PHE A 98 -5.40 29.16 -1.20
C PHE A 98 -4.55 30.35 -1.65
N LEU A 99 -3.23 30.17 -1.67
CA LEU A 99 -2.28 31.21 -2.08
C LEU A 99 -2.42 31.54 -3.58
N PHE A 100 -2.58 30.51 -4.42
CA PHE A 100 -2.85 30.68 -5.86
C PHE A 100 -4.18 31.41 -6.11
N ALA A 101 -5.24 31.03 -5.41
CA ALA A 101 -6.54 31.68 -5.54
C ALA A 101 -6.48 33.18 -5.21
N ASN A 102 -5.74 33.55 -4.15
CA ASN A 102 -5.56 34.96 -3.78
C ASN A 102 -4.74 35.74 -4.81
N ILE A 103 -3.67 35.16 -5.36
CA ILE A 103 -2.88 35.80 -6.42
C ILE A 103 -3.75 36.06 -7.65
N ILE A 104 -4.55 35.08 -8.06
CA ILE A 104 -5.48 35.21 -9.20
C ILE A 104 -6.50 36.33 -8.92
N PHE A 105 -7.09 36.36 -7.73
CA PHE A 105 -8.04 37.39 -7.34
C PHE A 105 -7.44 38.80 -7.41
N VAL A 106 -6.25 39.00 -6.84
CA VAL A 106 -5.54 40.29 -6.89
C VAL A 106 -5.20 40.69 -8.32
N SER A 107 -4.75 39.74 -9.15
CA SER A 107 -4.43 39.98 -10.56
C SER A 107 -5.66 40.41 -11.36
N ILE A 108 -6.80 39.71 -11.18
CA ILE A 108 -8.07 40.06 -11.81
C ILE A 108 -8.54 41.44 -11.34
N TYR A 109 -8.52 41.70 -10.04
CA TYR A 109 -8.93 42.99 -9.48
C TYR A 109 -8.07 44.14 -10.03
N CYS A 110 -6.75 43.97 -10.07
CA CYS A 110 -5.83 44.96 -10.62
C CYS A 110 -6.11 45.22 -12.11
N THR A 111 -6.34 44.15 -12.89
CA THR A 111 -6.70 44.26 -14.31
C THR A 111 -8.00 45.03 -14.51
N ILE A 112 -9.03 44.74 -13.71
CA ILE A 112 -10.33 45.43 -13.76
C ILE A 112 -10.16 46.91 -13.37
N CYS A 113 -9.41 47.22 -12.32
CA CYS A 113 -9.15 48.59 -11.90
C CYS A 113 -8.41 49.39 -12.98
N VAL A 114 -7.41 48.81 -13.63
CA VAL A 114 -6.69 49.45 -14.74
C VAL A 114 -7.64 49.70 -15.90
N HIS A 115 -8.48 48.73 -16.27
CA HIS A 115 -9.43 48.86 -17.37
C HIS A 115 -10.50 49.93 -17.09
N LEU A 116 -11.03 50.00 -15.86
CA LEU A 116 -11.96 51.05 -15.43
C LEU A 116 -11.31 52.43 -15.42
N THR A 117 -10.04 52.52 -15.02
CA THR A 117 -9.29 53.78 -15.02
C THR A 117 -9.04 54.28 -16.45
N ILE A 118 -8.78 53.39 -17.39
CA ILE A 118 -8.62 53.72 -18.82
C ILE A 118 -9.96 54.20 -19.42
N GLU A 119 -11.07 53.53 -19.11
CA GLU A 119 -12.39 53.97 -19.62
C GLU A 119 -12.86 55.31 -19.02
N GLN A 120 -12.62 55.57 -17.73
CA GLN A 120 -12.98 56.85 -17.11
C GLN A 120 -11.99 57.98 -17.42
N GLY A 121 -10.74 57.65 -17.75
CA GLY A 121 -9.66 58.57 -18.11
C GLY A 121 -9.56 58.88 -19.61
N GLY A 122 -10.60 58.56 -20.39
CA GLY A 122 -10.69 58.94 -21.81
C GLY A 122 -10.47 60.44 -21.99
N ILE A 123 -9.32 60.78 -22.59
CA ILE A 123 -9.10 61.99 -23.38
C ILE A 123 -9.89 61.84 -24.68
#